data_AF-A0A4Y9IPZ3-F1
#
_entry.id   AF-A0A4Y9IPZ3-F1
#
_cell.length_a   1.000
_cell.length_b   1.000
_cell.length_c   1.000
_cell.angle_alpha   90.00
_cell.angle_beta   90.00
_cell.angle_gamma   90.00
#
_symmetry.space_group_name_H-M   'P 1'
#
loop_
_entity.id
_entity.type
_entity.pdbx_description
1 polymer ?
#
loop_
_entity_poly.entity_id
_entity_poly.type
_entity_poly.pdbx_seq_one_letter_code
_entity_poly.pdbx_strand_id
1 'polypeptide(L)'
;MTEKKYSNLVNVIIGILLIILNSCWIYFQLRLLYNYNFGNILYLYKIPEWILVLNTICGLIGVLLAVRLIKDKISAWTVIPANFGLFCICILIESFLA
;
A
#
# COMPACT_ATOMS: atom_id res chain seq x y z
N MET A 1 -31.12 -13.16 -5.88
CA MET A 1 -30.92 -11.87 -5.17
C MET A 1 -29.91 -11.96 -4.03
N THR A 2 -29.71 -13.14 -3.44
CA THR A 2 -28.74 -13.43 -2.36
C THR A 2 -27.27 -13.38 -2.79
N GLU A 3 -26.93 -13.87 -3.99
CA GLU A 3 -25.53 -13.90 -4.47
C GLU A 3 -24.90 -12.51 -4.65
N LYS A 4 -25.64 -11.55 -5.21
CA LYS A 4 -25.15 -10.19 -5.44
C LYS A 4 -24.84 -9.46 -4.12
N LYS A 5 -25.63 -9.70 -3.08
CA LYS A 5 -25.42 -9.13 -1.74
C LYS A 5 -24.18 -9.71 -1.06
N TYR A 6 -23.91 -11.01 -1.25
CA TYR A 6 -22.73 -11.68 -0.69
C TYR A 6 -21.44 -11.19 -1.36
N SER A 7 -21.43 -11.05 -2.69
CA SER A 7 -20.29 -10.50 -3.44
C SER A 7 -19.92 -9.09 -2.98
N ASN A 8 -20.91 -8.24 -2.67
CA ASN A 8 -20.65 -6.89 -2.17
C ASN A 8 -20.02 -6.90 -0.78
N LEU A 9 -20.47 -7.76 0.13
CA LEU A 9 -19.86 -7.87 1.46
C LEU A 9 -18.40 -8.33 1.39
N VAL A 10 -18.08 -9.28 0.51
CA VAL A 10 -16.71 -9.74 0.28
C VAL A 10 -15.83 -8.60 -0.24
N ASN A 11 -16.30 -7.82 -1.23
CA ASN A 11 -15.56 -6.66 -1.74
C ASN A 11 -15.29 -5.61 -0.65
N VAL A 12 -16.26 -5.36 0.23
CA VAL A 12 -16.11 -4.44 1.36
C VAL A 12 -15.03 -4.94 2.34
N ILE A 13 -15.07 -6.21 2.72
CA ILE A 13 -14.08 -6.81 3.65
C ILE A 13 -12.68 -6.74 3.05
N ILE A 14 -12.52 -7.15 1.78
CA ILE A 14 -11.24 -7.08 1.07
C ILE A 14 -10.75 -5.64 0.98
N GLY A 15 -11.64 -4.70 0.66
CA GLY A 15 -11.31 -3.28 0.59
C GLY A 15 -10.82 -2.73 1.93
N ILE A 16 -11.47 -3.06 3.04
CA ILE A 16 -11.05 -2.65 4.38
C ILE A 16 -9.66 -3.23 4.71
N LEU A 17 -9.43 -4.51 4.43
CA LEU A 17 -8.12 -5.15 4.64
C LEU A 17 -7.02 -4.45 3.83
N LEU A 18 -7.31 -4.10 2.56
CA LEU A 18 -6.37 -3.38 1.70
C LEU A 18 -6.09 -1.96 2.21
N ILE A 19 -7.08 -1.26 2.76
CA ILE A 19 -6.88 0.06 3.37
C ILE A 19 -5.94 -0.07 4.57
N ILE A 20 -6.18 -1.04 5.46
CA ILE A 20 -5.35 -1.25 6.64
C ILE A 20 -3.91 -1.58 6.23
N LEU A 21 -3.73 -2.52 5.29
CA LEU A 21 -2.42 -2.91 4.78
C LEU A 21 -1.65 -1.72 4.20
N ASN A 22 -2.27 -0.95 3.30
CA ASN A 22 -1.64 0.20 2.68
C ASN A 22 -1.36 1.33 3.69
N SER A 23 -2.24 1.54 4.68
CA SER A 23 -2.04 2.53 5.74
C SER A 23 -0.85 2.16 6.63
N CYS A 24 -0.72 0.88 6.99
CA CYS A 24 0.45 0.37 7.71
C CYS A 24 1.74 0.56 6.90
N TRP A 25 1.69 0.31 5.59
CA TRP A 25 2.84 0.53 4.70
C TRP A 25 3.25 2.00 4.67
N ILE A 26 2.30 2.92 4.44
CA ILE A 26 2.53 4.37 4.46
C ILE A 26 3.16 4.79 5.80
N TYR A 27 2.60 4.33 6.91
CA TYR A 27 3.11 4.66 8.24
C TYR A 27 4.56 4.22 8.43
N PHE A 28 4.91 3.01 7.99
CA PHE A 28 6.28 2.50 8.10
C PHE A 28 7.28 3.36 7.30
N GLN A 29 6.91 3.69 6.06
CA GLN A 29 7.75 4.47 5.15
C GLN A 29 7.94 5.92 5.63
N LEU A 30 6.86 6.57 6.08
CA LEU A 30 6.92 7.91 6.67
C LEU A 30 7.70 7.94 7.98
N ARG A 31 7.54 6.92 8.84
CA ARG A 31 8.30 6.82 10.09
C ARG A 31 9.80 6.65 9.81
N LEU A 32 10.17 5.87 8.79
CA LEU A 32 11.56 5.72 8.39
C LEU A 32 12.14 7.03 7.86
N LEU A 33 11.38 7.72 6.99
CA LEU A 33 11.77 9.03 6.46
C LEU A 33 11.94 10.08 7.57
N TYR A 34 11.05 10.08 8.57
CA TYR A 34 11.15 10.94 9.74
C TYR A 34 12.42 10.63 10.55
N ASN A 35 12.70 9.35 10.82
CA ASN A 35 13.89 8.94 11.55
C ASN A 35 15.19 9.28 10.79
N TYR A 36 15.17 9.30 9.46
CA TYR A 36 16.33 9.68 8.65
C TYR A 36 16.64 11.18 8.70
N ASN A 37 15.62 12.02 8.84
CA ASN A 37 15.75 13.48 8.82
C ASN A 37 15.85 14.11 10.21
N PHE A 38 15.20 13.50 11.21
CA PHE A 38 15.06 14.06 12.56
C PHE A 38 15.49 13.10 13.68
N GLY A 39 15.76 11.83 13.34
CA GLY A 39 16.20 10.82 14.30
C GLY A 39 17.72 10.73 14.39
N ASN A 40 18.23 10.39 15.58
CA ASN A 40 19.65 10.13 15.82
C ASN A 40 20.07 8.69 15.46
N ILE A 41 19.29 8.00 14.62
CA ILE A 41 19.54 6.60 14.28
C ILE A 41 20.50 6.58 13.08
N LEU A 42 21.73 6.13 13.33
CA LEU A 42 22.70 5.83 12.27
C LEU A 42 22.32 4.49 11.63
N TYR A 43 21.76 4.56 10.43
CA TYR A 43 21.48 3.38 9.62
C TYR A 43 22.77 2.98 8.88
N LEU A 44 23.26 1.77 9.14
CA LEU A 44 24.36 1.15 8.36
C LEU A 44 24.01 1.01 6.87
N TYR A 45 22.70 0.97 6.57
CA TYR A 45 22.15 0.89 5.22
C TYR A 45 20.99 1.88 5.14
N LYS A 46 21.25 3.04 4.54
CA LYS A 46 20.27 4.12 4.39
C LYS A 46 19.62 4.00 3.02
N ILE A 47 18.32 3.68 3.02
CA ILE A 47 17.53 3.67 1.80
C ILE A 47 17.42 5.11 1.28
N PRO A 48 17.60 5.36 -0.02
CA PRO A 48 17.41 6.69 -0.58
C PRO A 48 16.03 7.27 -0.24
N GLU A 49 15.99 8.52 0.24
CA GLU A 49 14.76 9.15 0.74
C GLU A 49 13.67 9.26 -0.33
N TRP A 50 14.07 9.45 -1.60
CA TRP A 50 13.14 9.49 -2.73
C TRP A 50 12.41 8.16 -2.95
N ILE A 51 13.00 7.01 -2.56
CA ILE A 51 12.35 5.69 -2.60
C ILE A 51 11.27 5.61 -1.52
N LEU A 52 11.53 6.13 -0.32
CA LEU A 52 10.54 6.16 0.77
C LEU A 52 9.33 7.03 0.39
N VAL A 53 9.58 8.15 -0.28
CA VAL A 53 8.51 9.01 -0.85
C VAL A 53 7.73 8.25 -1.92
N LEU A 54 8.42 7.55 -2.84
CA LEU A 54 7.76 6.73 -3.87
C LEU A 54 6.89 5.63 -3.26
N ASN A 55 7.39 4.91 -2.25
CA ASN A 55 6.67 3.88 -1.52
C ASN A 55 5.43 4.43 -0.81
N THR A 56 5.53 5.65 -0.26
CA THR A 56 4.40 6.36 0.34
C THR A 56 3.33 6.69 -0.70
N ILE A 57 3.72 7.20 -1.88
CA ILE A 57 2.81 7.48 -2.99
C ILE A 57 2.12 6.19 -3.46
N CYS A 58 2.86 5.09 -3.57
CA CYS A 58 2.32 3.79 -3.94
C CYS A 58 1.29 3.28 -2.93
N GLY A 59 1.56 3.42 -1.63
CA GLY A 59 0.58 3.11 -0.59
C GLY A 59 -0.69 3.96 -0.70
N LEU A 60 -0.57 5.26 -1.01
CA LEU A 60 -1.73 6.13 -1.22
C LEU A 60 -2.57 5.69 -2.42
N ILE A 61 -1.93 5.29 -3.53
CA ILE A 61 -2.61 4.71 -4.69
C ILE A 61 -3.35 3.43 -4.30
N GLY A 62 -2.73 2.56 -3.49
CA GLY A 62 -3.36 1.35 -2.98
C GLY A 62 -4.60 1.63 -2.13
N VAL A 63 -4.56 2.65 -1.26
CA VAL A 63 -5.75 3.12 -0.51
C VAL A 63 -6.85 3.60 -1.46
N LEU A 64 -6.52 4.38 -2.48
CA LEU A 64 -7.50 4.87 -3.46
C LEU A 64 -8.17 3.72 -4.23
N LEU A 65 -7.40 2.70 -4.63
CA LEU A 65 -7.93 1.50 -5.27
C LEU A 65 -8.86 0.72 -4.34
N ALA A 66 -8.49 0.58 -3.07
CA ALA A 66 -9.31 -0.08 -2.06
C ALA A 66 -10.65 0.66 -1.82
N VAL A 67 -10.64 2.00 -1.78
CA VAL A 67 -11.88 2.79 -1.69
C VAL A 67 -12.76 2.60 -2.93
N ARG A 68 -12.17 2.48 -4.13
CA ARG A 68 -12.93 2.20 -5.37
C ARG A 68 -13.52 0.79 -5.37
N LEU A 69 -12.83 -0.18 -4.77
CA LEU A 69 -13.34 -1.55 -4.57
C LEU A 69 -14.56 -1.58 -3.66
N ILE A 70 -14.51 -0.86 -2.53
CA ILE A 70 -15.65 -0.76 -1.57
C ILE A 70 -16.87 -0.12 -2.23
N LYS A 71 -16.66 0.82 -3.15
CA LYS A 71 -17.74 1.48 -3.92
C LYS A 71 -18.25 0.62 -5.09
N ASP A 72 -17.81 -0.64 -5.20
CA ASP A 72 -18.12 -1.58 -6.30
C ASP A 72 -17.85 -0.99 -7.71
N LYS A 73 -16.95 0.00 -7.81
CA LYS A 73 -16.60 0.61 -9.11
C LYS A 73 -15.61 -0.25 -9.91
N ILE A 74 -14.89 -1.12 -9.22
CA ILE A 74 -13.84 -1.98 -9.77
C ILE A 74 -13.95 -3.34 -9.09
N SER A 75 -13.68 -4.43 -9.82
CA SER A 75 -13.72 -5.79 -9.27
C SER A 75 -12.51 -6.11 -8.38
N ALA A 76 -12.69 -6.98 -7.38
CA ALA A 76 -11.61 -7.46 -6.52
C ALA A 76 -10.48 -8.12 -7.31
N TRP A 77 -10.83 -8.84 -8.38
CA TRP A 77 -9.90 -9.50 -9.29
C TRP A 77 -8.96 -8.54 -10.02
N THR A 78 -9.33 -7.26 -10.17
CA THR A 78 -8.43 -6.25 -10.73
C THR A 78 -7.61 -5.57 -9.65
N VAL A 79 -8.22 -5.27 -8.50
CA VAL A 79 -7.57 -4.50 -7.43
C VAL A 79 -6.49 -5.30 -6.70
N ILE A 80 -6.74 -6.59 -6.42
CA ILE A 80 -5.79 -7.42 -5.67
C ILE A 80 -4.45 -7.58 -6.42
N PRO A 81 -4.43 -8.00 -7.70
CA PRO A 81 -3.17 -8.16 -8.43
C PRO A 81 -2.49 -6.82 -8.69
N ALA A 82 -3.26 -5.75 -8.94
CA ALA A 82 -2.69 -4.41 -9.12
C ALA A 82 -1.99 -3.91 -7.86
N ASN A 83 -2.63 -4.07 -6.69
CA ASN A 83 -2.03 -3.70 -5.41
C ASN A 83 -0.81 -4.58 -5.10
N PHE A 84 -0.92 -5.90 -5.31
CA PHE A 84 0.19 -6.82 -5.11
C PHE A 84 1.38 -6.49 -6.03
N GLY A 85 1.14 -6.21 -7.31
CA GLY A 85 2.17 -5.80 -8.27
C GLY A 85 2.85 -4.50 -7.85
N LEU A 86 2.08 -3.50 -7.39
CA LEU A 86 2.62 -2.26 -6.83
C LEU A 86 3.56 -2.53 -5.64
N PHE A 87 3.14 -3.37 -4.69
CA PHE A 87 3.97 -3.77 -3.56
C PHE A 87 5.25 -4.50 -3.98
N CYS A 88 5.16 -5.46 -4.90
CA CYS A 88 6.33 -6.18 -5.41
C CYS A 88 7.33 -5.23 -6.06
N ILE A 89 6.86 -4.30 -6.91
CA ILE A 89 7.73 -3.32 -7.56
C ILE A 89 8.42 -2.44 -6.52
N CYS A 90 7.67 -1.94 -5.53
CA CYS A 90 8.23 -1.14 -4.44
C CYS A 90 9.31 -1.87 -3.65
N ILE A 91 9.04 -3.12 -3.25
CA ILE A 91 9.99 -3.94 -2.49
C ILE A 91 11.23 -4.28 -3.32
N LEU A 92 11.08 -4.55 -4.62
CA LEU A 92 12.20 -4.83 -5.51
C LEU A 92 13.08 -3.58 -5.66
N ILE A 93 12.49 -2.41 -5.94
CA ILE A 93 13.22 -1.14 -6.02
C ILE A 93 13.98 -0.89 -4.73
N GLU A 94 13.34 -1.09 -3.59
CA GLU A 94 13.95 -0.94 -2.27
C GLU A 94 15.11 -1.94 -2.07
N SER A 95 14.94 -3.21 -2.47
CA SER A 95 15.97 -4.25 -2.31
C SER A 95 17.19 -4.08 -3.23
N PHE A 96 17.00 -3.50 -4.43
CA PHE A 96 18.08 -3.30 -5.41
C PHE A 96 18.86 -1.98 -5.21
N LEU A 97 18.25 -0.98 -4.58
CA LEU A 97 18.80 0.37 -4.44
C LEU A 97 19.05 0.81 -3.00
N ALA A 98 18.53 0.07 -2.01
CA ALA A 98 19.10 0.10 -0.68
C ALA A 98 20.52 -0.43 -0.80
#